data_AF-A0AAE3UQX1-F1
#
_entry.id   AF-A0AAE3UQX1-F1
#
_cell.length_a   1.000
_cell.length_b   1.000
_cell.length_c   1.000
_cell.angle_alpha   90.00
_cell.angle_beta   90.00
_cell.angle_gamma   90.00
#
_symmetry.space_group_name_H-M   'P 1'
#
loop_
_entity.id
_entity.type
_entity.pdbx_description
1 polymer ?
#
loop_
_entity_poly.entity_id
_entity_poly.type
_entity_poly.pdbx_seq_one_letter_code
_entity_poly.pdbx_strand_id
1 'polypeptide(L)' 'MSHPVGKHISKEQEHELNYWLKKRGFKESKENRTSLVWLIESAKLGLGMPSNEHLEHAELDKYFEDNKGLWIDEFETK' A
#
# COMPACT_ATOMS: atom_id res chain seq x y z
N MET A 1 5.44 6.20 -20.64
CA MET A 1 3.96 6.22 -20.60
C MET A 1 3.56 5.94 -19.16
N SER A 2 2.79 6.82 -18.51
CA SER A 2 2.29 6.56 -17.15
C SER A 2 1.16 5.54 -17.26
N HIS A 3 1.34 4.34 -16.70
CA HIS A 3 0.25 3.39 -16.61
C HIS A 3 -0.89 3.98 -15.75
N PRO A 4 -2.16 3.82 -16.15
CA PRO A 4 -3.27 4.29 -15.33
C PRO A 4 -3.31 3.50 -14.02
N VAL A 5 -3.58 4.19 -12.92
CA VAL A 5 -3.76 3.58 -11.60
C VAL A 5 -5.14 2.94 -11.55
N GLY A 6 -5.18 1.67 -11.19
CA GLY A 6 -6.41 0.90 -11.01
C GLY A 6 -7.18 1.29 -9.74
N LYS A 7 -8.41 0.79 -9.63
CA LYS A 7 -9.20 0.90 -8.39
C LYS A 7 -8.56 0.11 -7.23
N HIS A 8 -7.92 -1.00 -7.57
CA HIS A 8 -7.30 -1.92 -6.64
C HIS A 8 -5.78 -1.75 -6.62
N ILE A 9 -5.17 -1.97 -5.46
CA ILE A 9 -3.71 -2.01 -5.35
C ILE A 9 -3.19 -3.40 -5.71
N SER A 10 -2.25 -3.45 -6.66
CA SER A 10 -1.59 -4.69 -7.05
C SER A 10 -0.17 -4.75 -6.49
N LYS A 11 0.15 -5.87 -5.82
CA LYS A 11 1.50 -6.18 -5.32
C LYS A 11 2.50 -6.49 -6.45
N GLU A 12 2.00 -6.88 -7.62
CA GLU A 12 2.82 -7.29 -8.77
C GLU A 12 3.16 -6.09 -9.67
N GLN A 13 2.45 -4.98 -9.52
CA GLN A 13 2.63 -3.78 -10.35
C GLN A 13 3.37 -2.70 -9.56
N GLU A 14 4.67 -2.54 -9.82
CA GLU A 14 5.49 -1.56 -9.10
C GLU A 14 4.96 -0.12 -9.21
N HIS A 15 4.31 0.23 -10.33
CA HIS A 15 3.74 1.56 -10.52
C HIS A 15 2.54 1.85 -9.60
N GLU A 16 1.74 0.82 -9.26
CA GLU A 16 0.65 0.93 -8.26
C GLU A 16 1.22 1.20 -6.87
N LEU A 17 2.27 0.45 -6.50
CA LEU A 17 2.95 0.61 -5.22
C LEU A 17 3.61 2.00 -5.10
N ASN A 18 4.34 2.42 -6.15
CA ASN A 18 4.98 3.73 -6.18
C ASN A 18 3.96 4.87 -6.17
N TYR A 19 2.80 4.69 -6.82
CA TYR A 19 1.71 5.68 -6.77
C TYR A 19 1.23 5.89 -5.33
N TRP A 20 0.97 4.80 -4.59
CA TRP A 20 0.55 4.88 -3.20
C TRP A 20 1.63 5.53 -2.31
N LEU A 21 2.89 5.10 -2.43
CA LEU A 21 4.01 5.69 -1.69
C LEU A 21 4.14 7.20 -1.96
N LYS A 22 4.06 7.60 -3.23
CA LYS A 22 4.12 9.01 -3.62
C LYS A 22 2.95 9.81 -3.07
N LYS A 23 1.73 9.27 -3.11
CA LYS A 23 0.52 9.90 -2.55
C LYS A 23 0.67 10.17 -1.05
N ARG A 24 1.38 9.29 -0.33
CA ARG A 24 1.61 9.39 1.11
C ARG A 24 2.87 10.16 1.51
N GLY A 25 3.68 10.61 0.55
CA GLY A 25 4.93 11.34 0.82
C GLY A 25 6.11 10.43 1.20
N PHE A 26 6.01 9.14 0.91
CA PHE A 26 7.09 8.17 1.12
C PHE A 26 8.01 8.06 -0.10
N LYS A 27 9.26 7.69 0.16
CA LYS A 27 10.27 7.47 -0.87
C LYS A 27 9.93 6.24 -1.73
N GLU A 28 10.18 6.34 -3.02
CA GLU A 28 9.90 5.27 -4.00
C GLU A 28 11.05 4.24 -4.04
N SER A 29 11.31 3.58 -2.90
CA SER A 29 12.40 2.61 -2.71
C SER A 29 11.91 1.16 -2.72
N LYS A 30 12.84 0.21 -2.87
CA LYS A 30 12.52 -1.24 -2.81
C LYS A 30 12.08 -1.64 -1.40
N GLU A 31 12.69 -1.03 -0.39
CA GLU A 31 12.41 -1.20 1.02
C GLU A 31 10.96 -0.77 1.32
N ASN A 32 10.59 0.47 0.95
CA ASN A 32 9.22 0.97 1.13
C ASN A 32 8.19 0.17 0.32
N ARG A 33 8.53 -0.31 -0.89
CA ARG A 33 7.65 -1.22 -1.64
C ARG A 33 7.44 -2.54 -0.89
N THR A 34 8.46 -3.05 -0.22
CA THR A 34 8.38 -4.27 0.60
C THR A 34 7.49 -4.02 1.83
N SER A 35 7.69 -2.92 2.55
CA SER A 35 6.83 -2.50 3.66
C SER A 35 5.38 -2.33 3.22
N LEU A 36 5.14 -1.77 2.03
CA LEU A 36 3.80 -1.62 1.45
C LEU A 36 3.14 -2.97 1.14
N VAL A 37 3.90 -3.94 0.63
CA VAL A 37 3.37 -5.30 0.43
C VAL A 37 2.93 -5.90 1.77
N TRP A 38 3.70 -5.70 2.83
CA TRP A 38 3.35 -6.19 4.17
C TRP A 38 2.13 -5.46 4.77
N LEU A 39 2.02 -4.16 4.52
CA LEU A 39 0.85 -3.36 4.86
C LEU A 39 -0.41 -3.90 4.15
N ILE A 40 -0.32 -4.22 2.85
CA ILE A 40 -1.44 -4.79 2.07
C ILE A 40 -1.88 -6.14 2.66
N GLU A 41 -0.94 -7.03 2.97
CA GLU A 41 -1.27 -8.32 3.59
C GLU A 41 -1.93 -8.15 4.96
N SER A 42 -1.40 -7.23 5.77
CA SER A 42 -1.95 -6.94 7.10
C SER A 42 -3.33 -6.31 7.02
N ALA A 43 -3.56 -5.41 6.06
CA ALA A 43 -4.86 -4.82 5.80
C ALA A 43 -5.88 -5.88 5.39
N LYS A 44 -5.53 -6.80 4.49
CA LYS A 44 -6.41 -7.92 4.11
C LYS A 44 -6.76 -8.79 5.30
N LEU A 45 -5.78 -9.16 6.12
CA LEU A 45 -6.00 -9.95 7.33
C LEU A 45 -6.90 -9.22 8.33
N GLY A 46 -6.66 -7.95 8.58
CA GLY A 46 -7.45 -7.12 9.51
C GLY A 46 -8.89 -6.89 9.04
N LEU A 47 -9.12 -6.84 7.72
CA LEU A 47 -10.45 -6.73 7.12
C LEU A 47 -11.15 -8.09 6.94
N GLY A 48 -10.47 -9.21 7.22
CA GLY A 48 -11.00 -10.56 6.99
C GLY A 48 -11.17 -10.92 5.52
N MET A 49 -10.44 -10.24 4.62
CA MET A 49 -10.50 -10.49 3.18
C MET A 49 -9.71 -11.75 2.80
N PRO A 50 -10.27 -12.65 1.98
CA PRO A 50 -9.55 -13.80 1.46
C PRO A 50 -8.43 -13.36 0.49
N SER A 51 -7.43 -14.23 0.33
CA SER A 51 -6.21 -13.92 -0.44
C SER A 51 -6.47 -13.61 -1.93
N ASN A 52 -7.55 -14.15 -2.48
CA ASN A 52 -8.00 -13.96 -3.86
C ASN A 52 -8.80 -12.66 -4.08
N GLU A 53 -9.20 -11.95 -3.02
CA GLU A 53 -9.90 -10.68 -3.14
C GLU A 53 -8.90 -9.53 -3.30
N HIS A 54 -9.27 -8.55 -4.12
CA HIS A 54 -8.44 -7.39 -4.39
C HIS A 54 -8.72 -6.29 -3.36
N LEU A 55 -7.66 -5.73 -2.77
CA LEU A 55 -7.76 -4.61 -1.84
C LEU A 55 -7.85 -3.31 -2.64
N GLU A 56 -8.83 -2.46 -2.34
CA GLU A 56 -8.93 -1.14 -2.94
C GLU A 56 -7.93 -0.15 -2.34
N HIS A 57 -7.48 0.83 -3.14
CA HIS A 57 -6.63 1.91 -2.62
C HIS A 57 -7.27 2.64 -1.44
N ALA A 58 -8.60 2.83 -1.47
CA ALA A 58 -9.35 3.48 -0.40
C ALA A 58 -9.37 2.66 0.92
N GLU A 59 -9.45 1.33 0.82
CA GLU A 59 -9.44 0.44 1.97
C GLU A 59 -8.06 0.40 2.63
N LEU A 60 -7.01 0.29 1.81
CA LEU A 60 -5.63 0.40 2.27
C LEU A 60 -5.37 1.76 2.93
N ASP A 61 -5.89 2.83 2.33
CA ASP A 61 -5.74 4.18 2.85
C ASP A 61 -6.36 4.36 4.23
N LYS A 62 -7.56 3.80 4.41
CA LYS A 62 -8.26 3.80 5.69
C LYS A 62 -7.50 2.97 6.71
N TYR A 63 -7.11 1.74 6.35
CA TYR A 63 -6.36 0.85 7.24
C TYR A 63 -5.04 1.49 7.70
N PHE A 64 -4.32 2.15 6.79
CA PHE A 64 -3.08 2.86 7.12
C PHE A 64 -3.32 4.01 8.10
N GLU A 65 -4.35 4.84 7.90
CA GLU A 65 -4.65 5.94 8.84
C GLU A 65 -5.09 5.43 10.21
N ASP A 66 -5.95 4.41 10.24
CA ASP A 66 -6.43 3.79 11.49
C ASP A 66 -5.27 3.16 12.29
N ASN A 67 -4.21 2.71 11.61
CA ASN A 67 -3.04 2.06 12.21
C ASN A 67 -1.74 2.87 12.03
N LYS A 68 -1.85 4.17 11.78
CA LYS A 68 -0.71 4.99 11.35
C LYS A 68 0.49 4.92 12.28
N GLY A 69 0.25 4.88 13.59
CA GLY A 69 1.31 4.77 14.60
C GLY A 69 2.11 3.46 14.54
N LEU A 70 1.58 2.41 13.91
CA LEU A 70 2.29 1.13 13.73
C LEU A 70 3.10 1.10 12.44
N TRP A 71 2.66 1.84 11.43
CA TRP A 71 3.21 1.74 10.07
C TRP A 71 4.10 2.91 9.69
N ILE A 72 3.95 4.08 10.32
CA ILE A 72 4.65 5.29 9.87
C ILE A 72 6.18 5.16 9.96
N ASP A 73 6.69 4.41 10.93
CA ASP A 73 8.13 4.17 11.11
C ASP A 73 8.68 3.07 10.17
N GLU A 74 7.80 2.28 9.54
CA GLU A 74 8.16 1.26 8.55
C GLU A 74 8.42 1.84 7.16
N PHE A 75 8.17 3.15 6.97
CA PHE A 75 8.35 3.84 5.70
C PHE A 75 9.33 5.01 5.82
N GLU A 76 10.32 5.03 4.92
CA GLU A 76 11.16 6.20 4.73
C GLU A 76 10.37 7.33 4.05
N THR A 77 10.30 8.51 4.66
CA THR A 77 9.77 9.72 4.02
C THR A 77 10.68 10.20 2.90
N LYS A 78 10.12 10.98 1.96
CA LYS A 78 10.89 11.60 0.88
C LYS A 78 11.96 12.57 1.36
#